data_AF-A0A6M3XME8-F1
#
_entry.id   AF-A0A6M3XME8-F1
#
_cell.length_a   1.000
_cell.length_b   1.000
_cell.length_c   1.000
_cell.angle_alpha   90.00
_cell.angle_beta   90.00
_cell.angle_gamma   90.00
#
_symmetry.space_group_name_H-M   'P 1'
#
loop_
_entity.id
_entity.type
_entity.pdbx_description
1 polymer ?
#
loop_
_entity_poly.entity_id
_entity_poly.type
_entity_poly.pdbx_seq_one_letter_code
_entity_poly.pdbx_strand_id
1 'polypeptide(L)' 'MPYEQLKAILDTNRTTKAIEDAEPPVACPYCGEVLDVNPNGIRNCPMGDYRWQGGPKLI' A
#
# COMPACT_ATOMS: atom_id res chain seq x y z
N MET A 1 19.98 12.34 15.01
CA MET A 1 18.77 13.13 14.69
C MET A 1 18.14 13.65 15.96
N PRO A 2 17.72 14.92 16.03
CA PRO A 2 16.89 15.45 17.09
C PRO A 2 15.54 14.71 17.16
N TYR A 3 15.00 14.53 18.37
CA TYR A 3 13.71 13.86 18.59
C TYR A 3 12.56 14.47 17.77
N GLU A 4 12.52 15.81 17.67
CA GLU A 4 11.52 16.52 16.86
C GLU A 4 11.57 16.16 15.37
N GLN A 5 12.77 15.90 14.82
CA GLN A 5 12.89 15.45 13.43
C GLN A 5 12.37 14.02 13.25
N LEU A 6 12.60 13.14 14.22
CA LEU A 6 12.08 11.77 14.19
C LEU A 6 10.55 11.75 14.29
N LYS A 7 9.97 12.62 15.12
CA LYS A 7 8.51 12.77 15.24
C LYS A 7 7.88 13.28 13.94
N ALA A 8 8.49 14.30 13.33
CA ALA A 8 8.03 14.83 12.03
C ALA A 8 8.07 13.75 10.93
N ILE A 9 9.16 12.97 10.85
CA ILE A 9 9.28 11.85 9.90
C ILE A 9 8.18 10.81 10.14
N LEU A 10 7.89 10.47 11.39
CA LEU A 10 6.84 9.51 11.73
C LEU A 10 5.45 9.98 11.28
N ASP A 11 5.12 11.26 11.52
CA ASP A 11 3.83 11.82 11.15
C ASP A 11 3.67 11.95 9.62
N THR A 12 4.74 12.30 8.91
CA THR A 12 4.77 12.26 7.44
C THR A 12 4.53 10.85 6.92
N ASN A 13 5.27 9.85 7.43
CA ASN A 13 5.11 8.45 7.00
C ASN A 13 3.70 7.90 7.26
N ARG A 14 3.06 8.28 8.36
CA ARG A 14 1.67 7.91 8.65
C ARG A 14 0.70 8.49 7.64
N THR A 15 0.89 9.75 7.25
CA THR A 15 0.04 10.43 6.28
C THR A 15 0.23 9.84 4.88
N THR A 16 1.48 9.63 4.46
CA THR A 16 1.82 8.99 3.17
C THR A 16 1.23 7.58 3.09
N LYS A 17 1.36 6.78 4.16
CA LYS A 17 0.78 5.44 4.21
C LYS A 17 -0.75 5.45 4.06
N ALA A 18 -1.44 6.42 4.67
CA ALA A 18 -2.88 6.54 4.51
C ALA A 18 -3.31 6.87 3.07
N ILE A 19 -2.49 7.62 2.34
CA ILE A 19 -2.70 7.95 0.92
C ILE A 19 -2.40 6.73 0.04
N GLU A 20 -1.28 6.04 0.28
CA GLU A 20 -0.89 4.81 -0.43
C GLU A 20 -1.88 3.65 -0.20
N ASP A 21 -2.49 3.58 0.98
CA ASP A 21 -3.55 2.61 1.29
C ASP A 21 -4.88 2.94 0.56
N ALA A 22 -5.09 4.20 0.16
CA ALA A 22 -6.29 4.65 -0.53
C ALA A 22 -6.22 4.44 -2.06
N GLU A 23 -5.03 4.49 -2.65
CA GLU A 23 -4.83 4.30 -4.09
C GLU A 23 -4.30 2.89 -4.41
N PRO A 24 -5.11 1.99 -4.99
CA PRO A 24 -4.64 0.67 -5.38
C PRO A 24 -3.53 0.74 -6.44
N PRO A 25 -2.38 0.07 -6.23
CA PRO A 25 -1.40 -0.11 -7.29
C PRO A 25 -2.00 -0.94 -8.42
N VAL A 26 -1.71 -0.53 -9.66
CA VAL A 26 -2.16 -1.25 -10.87
C VAL A 26 -1.24 -2.45 -11.15
N ALA A 27 0.05 -2.32 -10.83
CA ALA A 27 1.07 -3.34 -11.08
C ALA A 27 1.79 -3.75 -9.79
N CYS A 28 2.33 -4.97 -9.78
CA CYS A 28 3.16 -5.50 -8.72
C CYS A 28 4.49 -4.73 -8.64
N PRO A 29 4.88 -4.19 -7.48
CA PRO A 29 6.11 -3.41 -7.33
C PRO A 29 7.39 -4.26 -7.49
N TYR A 30 7.29 -5.59 -7.44
CA TYR A 30 8.45 -6.48 -7.53
C TYR A 30 8.72 -7.01 -8.93
N CYS A 31 7.67 -7.29 -9.72
CA CYS A 31 7.82 -7.88 -11.05
C CYS A 31 7.19 -7.06 -12.18
N GLY A 32 6.44 -5.99 -11.87
CA GLY A 32 5.80 -5.13 -12.86
C GLY A 32 4.53 -5.69 -13.49
N GLU A 33 4.13 -6.92 -13.17
CA GLU A 33 2.90 -7.54 -13.67
C GLU A 33 1.64 -6.87 -13.12
N VAL A 34 0.59 -6.81 -13.93
CA VAL A 34 -0.71 -6.26 -13.52
C VAL A 34 -1.30 -7.12 -12.41
N LEU A 35 -1.85 -6.49 -11.36
CA LEU A 35 -2.45 -7.22 -10.25
C LEU A 35 -3.83 -7.75 -10.62
N ASP A 36 -4.06 -9.04 -10.33
CA ASP A 36 -5.35 -9.68 -10.44
C ASP A 36 -6.25 -9.32 -9.26
N VAL A 37 -7.49 -8.92 -9.56
CA VAL A 37 -8.48 -8.55 -8.55
C VAL A 37 -9.35 -9.77 -8.23
N ASN A 38 -9.25 -10.27 -6.99
CA ASN A 38 -10.12 -11.33 -6.51
C ASN A 38 -11.56 -10.82 -6.27
N PRO A 39 -12.56 -11.71 -6.21
CA PRO A 39 -13.95 -11.35 -5.89
C PRO A 39 -14.12 -10.58 -4.56
N ASN A 40 -13.17 -10.76 -3.63
CA ASN A 40 -13.13 -10.05 -2.34
C ASN A 40 -12.49 -8.65 -2.42
N GLY A 41 -12.16 -8.16 -3.62
CA GLY A 41 -11.50 -6.86 -3.84
C GLY A 41 -9.99 -6.83 -3.57
N ILE A 42 -9.39 -7.95 -3.13
CA ILE A 42 -7.95 -8.06 -2.89
C ILE A 42 -7.21 -8.15 -4.22
N ARG A 43 -6.15 -7.35 -4.37
CA ARG A 43 -5.27 -7.35 -5.53
C ARG A 43 -4.05 -8.22 -5.27
N ASN A 44 -3.84 -9.24 -6.10
CA ASN A 44 -2.72 -10.17 -5.96
C ASN A 44 -1.83 -10.13 -7.19
N CYS A 45 -0.55 -10.34 -6.98
CA CYS A 45 0.39 -10.55 -8.07
C CYS A 45 0.16 -11.95 -8.68
N PRO A 46 -0.01 -12.08 -10.02
CA PRO A 46 -0.21 -13.38 -10.66
C PRO A 46 1.06 -14.26 -10.63
N MET A 47 2.23 -13.63 -10.59
CA MET A 47 3.54 -14.29 -10.68
C MET A 47 4.28 -14.43 -9.34
N GLY A 48 3.68 -14.04 -8.21
CA GLY A 48 4.39 -14.03 -6.93
C GLY A 48 3.51 -13.75 -5.72
N ASP A 49 4.12 -13.68 -4.53
CA ASP A 49 3.38 -13.65 -3.26
C ASP A 49 2.92 -12.26 -2.81
N TYR A 50 3.09 -11.23 -3.66
CA TYR A 50 2.64 -9.88 -3.32
C TYR A 50 1.11 -9.80 -3.30
N ARG A 51 0.57 -9.27 -2.20
CA ARG A 51 -0.86 -9.02 -2.00
C ARG A 51 -1.03 -7.61 -1.49
N TRP A 52 -1.79 -6.79 -2.22
CA TRP A 52 -2.19 -5.48 -1.75
C TRP A 52 -3.46 -5.63 -0.90
N GLN A 53 -3.32 -5.33 0.40
CA GLN A 53 -4.39 -5.33 1.39
C GLN A 53 -4.98 -3.93 1.65
N GLY A 54 -4.53 -2.92 0.91
CA GLY A 54 -5.20 -1.64 0.89
C GLY A 54 -6.57 -1.80 0.23
N GLY A 55 -7.42 -0.81 0.39
CA GLY A 55 -8.85 -0.93 0.14
C GLY A 55 -9.55 -0.18 1.26
N PRO A 56 -10.65 0.52 0.96
CA PRO A 56 -11.32 1.32 1.97
C PRO A 56 -11.64 0.41 3.15
N LYS A 57 -10.98 0.66 4.29
CA LYS A 57 -11.46 0.13 5.57
C LYS A 57 -12.88 0.67 5.68
N LEU A 58 -13.86 -0.21 5.48
CA LEU A 58 -15.23 0.07 5.87
C LEU A 58 -15.16 0.39 7.37
N ILE A 59 -15.34 1.69 7.66
CA ILE A 59 -15.48 2.22 9.02
C ILE A 59 -16.77 1.64 9.60
#